data_AF-A0A6A3CED3-F1
#
_entry.id   AF-A0A6A3CED3-F1
#
_cell.length_a   1.000
_cell.length_b   1.000
_cell.length_c   1.000
_cell.angle_alpha   90.00
_cell.angle_beta   90.00
_cell.angle_gamma   90.00
#
_symmetry.space_group_name_H-M   'P 1'
#
loop_
_entity.id
_entity.type
_entity.pdbx_description
1 polymer ?
#
loop_
_entity_poly.entity_id
_entity_poly.type
_entity_poly.pdbx_seq_one_letter_code
_entity_poly.pdbx_strand_id
1 'polypeptide(L)'
;MSGSRLQFFINISTSSPPFSFSLNPPRPFSSFLIPFQRVKLFRSTAEATLFVTAKAMAELVKHKESGVAAAGTTEGGKLDVEHSRTFIDARSEEEVLSGIKKEVEVGRLPPNVAAGMEEFFWNYKNAVFQSRDPAAAKIVLSNMAVALDLVLLDVEDPFVFQPYHKALREPFDYYMFGQNYIRPLIDFRNSYVGNLFLFYEIEEKLKQGHNVVLISNHQTEADPAVIALLLEKTNPHIAENLIYVAGDRVITDPLCKPFSMGRNLICVYSKKHMYDVPELADTKRKANIRSLKEMAMLLRTGSKLVWIAPSGGRDRPNPVTEEWYPAPFDSSSVDNMRRLIESSGTPGHMYPLALLCHDIMPPPSQVEKEIGEQRIIAFHGTGLSVAPEIAAAGEKSEEVKDAYTQALYKSVTDQYNVLKSAIHGEQGLEASTEGVALSQTRN
;
A
#
# COMPACT_ATOMS: atom_id res chain seq x y z
N MET A 1 58.15 16.50 38.56
CA MET A 1 57.78 17.68 37.75
C MET A 1 58.89 17.93 36.73
N SER A 2 58.51 18.04 35.46
CA SER A 2 59.29 18.27 34.22
C SER A 2 60.68 17.60 34.08
N GLY A 3 60.73 16.49 33.34
CA GLY A 3 61.94 15.93 32.76
C GLY A 3 62.00 16.21 31.25
N SER A 4 63.16 16.68 30.79
CA SER A 4 63.42 17.12 29.41
C SER A 4 64.27 16.11 28.63
N ARG A 5 63.87 15.93 27.37
CA ARG A 5 64.64 15.69 26.12
C ARG A 5 65.67 14.56 26.03
N LEU A 6 65.51 13.73 25.00
CA LEU A 6 66.55 13.52 23.97
C LEU A 6 65.93 12.91 22.69
N GLN A 7 66.04 13.61 21.55
CA GLN A 7 65.83 13.08 20.19
C GLN A 7 67.01 13.55 19.32
N PHE A 8 67.64 12.61 18.64
CA PHE A 8 68.77 12.84 17.73
C PHE A 8 68.29 12.78 16.27
N PHE A 9 68.71 13.78 15.49
CA PHE A 9 68.67 13.84 14.02
C PHE A 9 69.96 13.26 13.44
N ILE A 10 69.88 12.51 12.32
CA ILE A 10 70.94 12.47 11.30
C ILE A 10 70.31 12.35 9.90
N ASN A 11 70.76 13.25 9.02
CA ASN A 11 70.52 13.35 7.57
C ASN A 11 71.54 12.51 6.80
N ILE A 12 71.15 11.84 5.70
CA ILE A 12 72.07 11.43 4.62
C ILE A 12 71.39 11.66 3.26
N SER A 13 72.15 12.27 2.34
CA SER A 13 71.76 12.67 0.98
C SER A 13 72.48 11.83 -0.09
N THR A 14 71.75 11.55 -1.18
CA THR A 14 72.14 11.39 -2.61
C THR A 14 73.11 10.29 -3.09
N SER A 15 72.62 9.42 -3.99
CA SER A 15 73.23 9.10 -5.32
C SER A 15 72.29 8.26 -6.22
N SER A 16 72.17 8.62 -7.50
CA SER A 16 71.44 7.94 -8.62
C SER A 16 72.44 7.08 -9.46
N PRO A 17 72.14 6.34 -10.59
CA PRO A 17 70.98 6.32 -11.52
C PRO A 17 70.61 4.89 -12.07
N PRO A 18 70.17 4.68 -13.34
CA PRO A 18 68.79 4.44 -13.77
C PRO A 18 68.50 3.01 -14.27
N PHE A 19 67.24 2.54 -14.20
CA PHE A 19 66.76 1.47 -15.08
C PHE A 19 65.38 1.79 -15.64
N SER A 20 65.33 1.87 -16.96
CA SER A 20 64.18 2.14 -17.81
C SER A 20 63.30 0.90 -17.92
N PHE A 21 62.02 1.02 -17.62
CA PHE A 21 61.00 0.13 -18.16
C PHE A 21 59.94 0.94 -18.91
N SER A 22 59.79 0.56 -20.17
CA SER A 22 58.87 1.09 -21.15
C SER A 22 57.42 0.88 -20.70
N LEU A 23 56.70 1.99 -20.49
CA LEU A 23 55.25 2.00 -20.41
C LEU A 23 54.69 2.11 -21.83
N ASN A 24 54.27 0.98 -22.39
CA ASN A 24 53.38 0.99 -23.55
C ASN A 24 51.95 1.29 -23.08
N PRO A 25 51.27 2.28 -23.67
CA PRO A 25 49.86 2.54 -23.36
C PRO A 25 48.98 1.45 -23.98
N PRO A 26 47.94 0.95 -23.29
CA PRO A 26 46.97 0.09 -23.93
C PRO A 26 46.15 0.92 -24.93
N ARG A 27 46.18 0.47 -26.18
CA ARG A 27 45.37 0.97 -27.30
C ARG A 27 43.87 0.80 -27.04
N PRO A 28 43.02 1.63 -27.67
CA PRO A 28 41.59 1.70 -27.37
C PRO A 28 40.90 0.43 -27.85
N PHE A 29 40.14 -0.21 -26.97
CA PHE A 29 39.26 -1.30 -27.38
C PHE A 29 38.06 -0.73 -28.13
N SER A 30 38.02 -1.13 -29.40
CA SER A 30 36.91 -1.14 -30.34
C SER A 30 35.53 -1.17 -29.68
N SER A 31 34.72 -0.17 -29.99
CA SER A 31 33.28 -0.15 -29.84
C SER A 31 32.65 -1.31 -30.63
N PHE A 32 32.35 -2.41 -29.95
CA PHE A 32 31.39 -3.39 -30.46
C PHE A 32 29.99 -2.78 -30.36
N LEU A 33 29.57 -2.15 -31.47
CA LEU A 33 28.17 -1.89 -31.78
C LEU A 33 27.47 -3.24 -31.89
N ILE A 34 26.85 -3.68 -30.79
CA ILE A 34 25.82 -4.71 -30.86
C ILE A 34 24.62 -4.04 -31.54
N PRO A 35 24.09 -4.60 -32.64
CA PRO A 35 22.92 -4.02 -33.28
C PRO A 35 21.77 -4.08 -32.30
N PHE A 36 21.24 -2.91 -31.94
CA PHE A 36 19.90 -2.77 -31.37
C PHE A 36 18.94 -3.48 -32.33
N GLN A 37 18.62 -4.75 -32.04
CA GLN A 37 17.44 -5.36 -32.61
C GLN A 37 16.27 -4.57 -32.07
N ARG A 38 15.69 -3.80 -32.98
CA ARG A 38 14.44 -3.08 -32.85
C ARG A 38 13.37 -4.07 -32.39
N VAL A 39 13.24 -4.27 -31.08
CA VAL A 39 12.07 -4.90 -30.49
C VAL A 39 10.90 -4.06 -30.98
N LYS A 40 10.00 -4.68 -31.74
CA LYS A 40 8.78 -4.05 -32.19
C LYS A 40 8.01 -3.65 -30.94
N LEU A 41 8.15 -2.38 -30.58
CA LEU A 41 7.29 -1.69 -29.64
C LEU A 41 5.87 -1.94 -30.15
N PHE A 42 5.10 -2.76 -29.43
CA PHE A 42 3.65 -2.75 -29.60
C PHE A 42 3.23 -1.33 -29.24
N ARG A 43 3.00 -0.53 -30.28
CA ARG A 43 2.30 0.74 -30.20
C ARG A 43 0.89 0.39 -29.74
N SER A 44 0.69 0.37 -28.42
CA SER A 44 -0.65 0.45 -27.85
C SER A 44 -1.07 1.91 -27.99
N THR A 45 -1.62 2.24 -29.16
CA THR A 45 -2.41 3.44 -29.35
C THR A 45 -3.76 3.19 -28.70
N ALA A 46 -3.88 3.55 -27.42
CA ALA A 46 -5.14 3.75 -26.75
C ALA A 46 -4.93 4.70 -25.56
N GLU A 47 -4.78 5.99 -25.86
CA GLU A 47 -5.29 7.04 -24.98
C GLU A 47 -6.83 6.92 -25.00
N ALA A 48 -7.32 6.01 -24.18
CA ALA A 48 -8.73 5.93 -23.82
C ALA A 48 -8.75 5.59 -22.34
N THR A 49 -8.92 6.62 -21.51
CA THR A 49 -9.32 6.48 -20.12
C THR A 49 -10.60 5.66 -20.12
N LEU A 50 -10.50 4.37 -19.80
CA LEU A 50 -11.62 3.43 -19.85
C LEU A 50 -12.49 3.68 -18.63
N PHE A 51 -13.28 4.75 -18.69
CA PHE A 51 -14.34 5.03 -17.74
C PHE A 51 -15.44 3.99 -17.94
N VAL A 52 -15.38 2.91 -17.17
CA VAL A 52 -16.48 1.95 -17.07
C VAL A 52 -17.63 2.66 -16.36
N THR A 53 -18.77 2.78 -17.03
CA THR A 53 -19.96 3.41 -16.47
C THR A 53 -20.55 2.54 -15.35
N ALA A 54 -21.22 3.14 -14.37
CA ALA A 54 -21.95 2.40 -13.32
C ALA A 54 -22.84 1.28 -13.89
N LYS A 55 -23.40 1.48 -15.09
CA LYS A 55 -24.21 0.47 -15.80
C LYS A 55 -23.41 -0.75 -16.25
N ALA A 56 -22.16 -0.57 -16.69
CA ALA A 56 -21.28 -1.69 -17.07
C ALA A 56 -20.75 -2.45 -15.84
N MET A 57 -20.54 -1.76 -14.71
CA MET A 57 -20.23 -2.41 -13.42
C MET A 57 -21.44 -3.18 -12.85
N ALA A 58 -22.65 -2.69 -13.07
CA ALA A 58 -23.89 -3.33 -12.62
C ALA A 58 -24.30 -4.59 -13.41
N GLU A 59 -23.77 -4.80 -14.62
CA GLU A 59 -24.01 -6.04 -15.38
C GLU A 59 -23.20 -7.23 -14.83
N LEU A 60 -22.09 -6.96 -14.15
CA LEU A 60 -21.18 -7.93 -13.55
C LEU A 60 -21.74 -8.53 -12.23
N VAL A 61 -22.61 -7.81 -11.53
CA VAL A 61 -23.37 -8.33 -10.36
C VAL A 61 -24.39 -9.42 -10.74
N LYS A 62 -24.74 -9.57 -12.03
CA LYS A 62 -25.77 -10.50 -12.52
C LYS A 62 -25.43 -12.01 -12.39
N HIS A 63 -24.17 -12.39 -12.14
CA HIS A 63 -23.75 -13.80 -12.25
C HIS A 63 -23.83 -14.66 -10.97
N LYS A 64 -24.42 -14.17 -9.87
CA LYS A 64 -24.77 -15.06 -8.74
C LYS A 64 -25.90 -16.06 -9.10
N GLU A 65 -26.56 -15.86 -10.25
CA GLU A 65 -27.65 -16.69 -10.75
C GLU A 65 -27.23 -17.55 -11.94
N SER A 66 -26.48 -18.63 -11.71
CA SER A 66 -26.68 -19.92 -12.42
C SER A 66 -25.55 -20.90 -12.10
N GLY A 67 -25.87 -21.87 -11.25
CA GLY A 67 -25.20 -23.16 -11.26
C GLY A 67 -24.57 -23.57 -9.94
N VAL A 68 -25.37 -24.18 -9.05
CA VAL A 68 -25.17 -25.59 -8.62
C VAL A 68 -26.53 -26.12 -8.17
N ALA A 69 -27.11 -27.04 -8.95
CA ALA A 69 -28.16 -27.92 -8.44
C ALA A 69 -27.47 -29.13 -7.78
N ALA A 70 -27.57 -29.25 -6.46
CA ALA A 70 -27.30 -30.48 -5.75
C ALA A 70 -28.29 -30.62 -4.59
N ALA A 71 -29.02 -31.74 -4.61
CA ALA A 71 -30.12 -32.07 -3.72
C ALA A 71 -29.68 -32.28 -2.26
N GLY A 72 -30.52 -31.86 -1.31
CA GLY A 72 -30.40 -32.22 0.10
C GLY A 72 -31.13 -31.24 1.03
N THR A 73 -32.33 -31.62 1.46
CA THR A 73 -33.23 -30.91 2.38
C THR A 73 -32.65 -30.65 3.77
N THR A 74 -32.78 -29.40 4.26
CA THR A 74 -33.22 -29.09 5.64
C THR A 74 -33.76 -27.66 5.70
N GLU A 75 -34.94 -27.52 6.32
CA GLU A 75 -35.73 -26.30 6.46
C GLU A 75 -35.05 -25.24 7.32
N GLY A 76 -35.06 -24.00 6.82
CA GLY A 76 -34.52 -22.81 7.45
C GLY A 76 -34.50 -21.69 6.42
N GLY A 77 -35.68 -21.28 5.95
CA GLY A 77 -35.82 -20.28 4.90
C GLY A 77 -35.27 -18.92 5.34
N LYS A 78 -34.00 -18.65 5.02
CA LYS A 78 -33.59 -17.30 4.67
C LYS A 78 -34.45 -16.94 3.44
N LEU A 79 -35.36 -16.00 3.60
CA LEU A 79 -35.90 -15.29 2.44
C LEU A 79 -34.68 -14.75 1.70
N ASP A 80 -34.42 -15.23 0.48
CA ASP A 80 -33.48 -14.58 -0.44
C ASP A 80 -34.05 -13.20 -0.74
N VAL A 81 -33.75 -12.23 0.12
CA VAL A 81 -34.07 -10.83 -0.13
C VAL A 81 -33.09 -10.40 -1.20
N GLU A 82 -33.59 -10.23 -2.41
CA GLU A 82 -32.83 -9.70 -3.53
C GLU A 82 -32.17 -8.37 -3.12
N HIS A 83 -30.88 -8.24 -3.46
CA HIS A 83 -30.08 -7.06 -3.16
C HIS A 83 -30.76 -5.79 -3.73
N SER A 84 -30.87 -4.75 -2.91
CA SER A 84 -31.46 -3.49 -3.35
C SER A 84 -30.56 -2.77 -4.34
N ARG A 85 -31.09 -2.45 -5.53
CA ARG A 85 -30.37 -1.69 -6.57
C ARG A 85 -30.54 -0.17 -6.47
N THR A 86 -31.04 0.32 -5.33
CA THR A 86 -31.39 1.75 -5.13
C THR A 86 -30.26 2.69 -5.52
N PHE A 87 -29.01 2.37 -5.21
CA PHE A 87 -27.87 3.25 -5.50
C PHE A 87 -27.41 3.17 -6.96
N ILE A 88 -27.37 1.97 -7.55
CA ILE A 88 -26.98 1.77 -8.96
C ILE A 88 -27.97 2.40 -9.94
N ASP A 89 -29.25 2.45 -9.57
CA ASP A 89 -30.30 3.03 -10.41
C ASP A 89 -30.38 4.56 -10.30
N ALA A 90 -29.70 5.16 -9.32
CA ALA A 90 -29.62 6.61 -9.18
C ALA A 90 -28.96 7.27 -10.41
N ARG A 91 -29.51 8.42 -10.80
CA ARG A 91 -29.10 9.26 -11.95
C ARG A 91 -28.74 10.68 -11.52
N SER A 92 -28.96 11.01 -10.26
CA SER A 92 -28.61 12.29 -9.66
C SER A 92 -28.08 12.12 -8.25
N GLU A 93 -27.39 13.14 -7.76
CA GLU A 93 -26.95 13.22 -6.36
C GLU A 93 -28.13 13.18 -5.37
N GLU A 94 -29.24 13.83 -5.71
CA GLU A 94 -30.46 13.81 -4.88
C GLU A 94 -31.03 12.39 -4.78
N GLU A 95 -31.02 11.62 -5.87
CA GLU A 95 -31.43 10.21 -5.87
C GLU A 95 -30.51 9.32 -5.03
N VAL A 96 -29.19 9.56 -5.06
CA VAL A 96 -28.24 8.83 -4.21
C VAL A 96 -28.52 9.10 -2.72
N LEU A 97 -28.63 10.38 -2.33
CA LEU A 97 -28.83 10.77 -0.93
C LEU A 97 -30.22 10.39 -0.40
N SER A 98 -31.27 10.54 -1.21
CA SER A 98 -32.61 10.06 -0.86
C SER A 98 -32.67 8.52 -0.78
N GLY A 99 -31.85 7.83 -1.59
CA GLY A 99 -31.64 6.39 -1.50
C GLY A 99 -31.16 5.95 -0.13
N ILE A 100 -30.20 6.64 0.48
CA ILE A 100 -29.71 6.35 1.84
C ILE A 100 -30.89 6.37 2.85
N LYS A 101 -31.69 7.44 2.84
CA LYS A 101 -32.85 7.59 3.74
C LYS A 101 -33.87 6.49 3.54
N LYS A 102 -34.18 6.17 2.28
CA LYS A 102 -35.11 5.10 1.92
C LYS A 102 -34.65 3.75 2.46
N GLU A 103 -33.37 3.41 2.33
CA GLU A 103 -32.82 2.12 2.81
C GLU A 103 -32.82 2.04 4.35
N VAL A 104 -32.71 3.17 5.06
CA VAL A 104 -32.91 3.24 6.52
C VAL A 104 -34.38 3.02 6.89
N GLU A 105 -35.31 3.69 6.21
CA GLU A 105 -36.75 3.59 6.48
C GLU A 105 -37.30 2.17 6.31
N VAL A 106 -36.79 1.42 5.32
CA VAL A 106 -37.16 0.01 5.10
C VAL A 106 -36.34 -0.97 5.96
N GLY A 107 -35.43 -0.47 6.79
CA GLY A 107 -34.67 -1.27 7.76
C GLY A 107 -33.51 -2.09 7.19
N ARG A 108 -33.08 -1.82 5.94
CA ARG A 108 -31.93 -2.50 5.30
C ARG A 108 -30.59 -1.86 5.67
N LEU A 109 -30.59 -0.58 6.03
CA LEU A 109 -29.37 0.17 6.36
C LEU A 109 -29.41 0.68 7.81
N PRO A 110 -28.44 0.29 8.67
CA PRO A 110 -28.33 0.81 10.02
C PRO A 110 -28.09 2.33 10.04
N PRO A 111 -28.72 3.10 10.97
CA PRO A 111 -28.60 4.56 11.00
C PRO A 111 -27.15 5.08 11.14
N ASN A 112 -26.29 4.37 11.87
CA ASN A 112 -24.89 4.75 12.02
C ASN A 112 -24.10 4.59 10.71
N VAL A 113 -24.38 3.53 9.93
CA VAL A 113 -23.76 3.32 8.62
C VAL A 113 -24.28 4.35 7.63
N ALA A 114 -25.58 4.65 7.66
CA ALA A 114 -26.20 5.70 6.83
C ALA A 114 -25.57 7.08 7.05
N ALA A 115 -25.36 7.47 8.31
CA ALA A 115 -24.67 8.73 8.63
C ALA A 115 -23.24 8.75 8.05
N GLY A 116 -22.51 7.64 8.16
CA GLY A 116 -21.19 7.49 7.55
C GLY A 116 -21.21 7.53 6.02
N MET A 117 -22.24 6.97 5.37
CA MET A 117 -22.42 7.05 3.91
C MET A 117 -22.66 8.49 3.43
N GLU A 118 -23.49 9.26 4.15
CA GLU A 118 -23.75 10.66 3.82
C GLU A 118 -22.48 11.51 3.95
N GLU A 119 -21.74 11.36 5.06
CA GLU A 119 -20.46 12.04 5.25
C GLU A 119 -19.46 11.65 4.15
N PHE A 120 -19.37 10.35 3.85
CA PHE A 120 -18.45 9.82 2.85
C PHE A 120 -18.74 10.40 1.46
N PHE A 121 -20.02 10.52 1.09
CA PHE A 121 -20.45 11.15 -0.15
C PHE A 121 -19.99 12.60 -0.26
N TRP A 122 -20.25 13.41 0.77
CA TRP A 122 -19.91 14.84 0.75
C TRP A 122 -18.41 15.08 0.73
N ASN A 123 -17.64 14.34 1.54
CA ASN A 123 -16.18 14.48 1.59
C ASN A 123 -15.54 14.03 0.27
N TYR A 124 -15.99 12.91 -0.30
CA TYR A 124 -15.51 12.46 -1.61
C TYR A 124 -15.85 13.46 -2.72
N LYS A 125 -17.09 13.95 -2.76
CA LYS A 125 -17.53 14.97 -3.72
C LYS A 125 -16.63 16.21 -3.63
N ASN A 126 -16.47 16.76 -2.44
CA ASN A 126 -15.65 17.97 -2.26
C ASN A 126 -14.21 17.76 -2.73
N ALA A 127 -13.59 16.64 -2.39
CA ALA A 127 -12.23 16.30 -2.82
C ALA A 127 -12.12 16.15 -4.35
N VAL A 128 -13.03 15.42 -5.00
CA VAL A 128 -13.00 15.26 -6.46
C VAL A 128 -13.21 16.60 -7.17
N PHE A 129 -14.06 17.49 -6.65
CA PHE A 129 -14.23 18.83 -7.23
C PHE A 129 -13.00 19.74 -7.02
N GLN A 130 -12.23 19.55 -5.93
CA GLN A 130 -10.96 20.27 -5.73
C GLN A 130 -9.93 19.95 -6.81
N SER A 131 -9.96 18.75 -7.41
CA SER A 131 -9.09 18.37 -8.53
C SER A 131 -9.32 19.21 -9.80
N ARG A 132 -10.46 19.90 -9.91
CA ARG A 132 -10.91 20.64 -11.09
C ARG A 132 -11.04 19.80 -12.36
N ASP A 133 -11.22 18.48 -12.22
CA ASP A 133 -11.53 17.60 -13.34
C ASP A 133 -12.87 18.03 -13.99
N PRO A 134 -12.94 18.30 -15.30
CA PRO A 134 -14.18 18.67 -15.98
C PRO A 134 -15.26 17.58 -15.88
N ALA A 135 -14.88 16.33 -15.63
CA ALA A 135 -15.77 15.19 -15.41
C ALA A 135 -16.09 14.94 -13.92
N ALA A 136 -15.68 15.81 -12.99
CA ALA A 136 -15.85 15.63 -11.54
C ALA A 136 -17.28 15.20 -11.14
N ALA A 137 -18.31 15.87 -11.66
CA ALA A 137 -19.70 15.52 -11.35
C ALA A 137 -20.06 14.08 -11.77
N LYS A 138 -19.60 13.64 -12.95
CA LYS A 138 -19.81 12.28 -13.45
C LYS A 138 -19.02 11.25 -12.65
N ILE A 139 -17.77 11.59 -12.28
CA ILE A 139 -16.90 10.74 -11.46
C ILE A 139 -17.54 10.50 -10.09
N VAL A 140 -17.97 11.57 -9.41
CA VAL A 140 -18.62 11.51 -8.11
C VAL A 140 -19.87 10.63 -8.17
N LEU A 141 -20.79 10.91 -9.10
CA LEU A 141 -22.02 10.12 -9.22
C LEU A 141 -21.73 8.64 -9.48
N SER A 142 -20.83 8.33 -10.42
CA SER A 142 -20.51 6.94 -10.78
C SER A 142 -19.83 6.19 -9.64
N ASN A 143 -18.81 6.78 -9.02
CA ASN A 143 -18.03 6.12 -7.99
C ASN A 143 -18.81 5.98 -6.68
N MET A 144 -19.56 7.02 -6.28
CA MET A 144 -20.37 6.96 -5.05
C MET A 144 -21.57 6.02 -5.20
N ALA A 145 -22.25 6.00 -6.34
CA ALA A 145 -23.35 5.05 -6.55
C ALA A 145 -22.88 3.60 -6.35
N VAL A 146 -21.74 3.22 -6.96
CA VAL A 146 -21.17 1.88 -6.80
C VAL A 146 -20.65 1.66 -5.38
N ALA A 147 -19.97 2.63 -4.78
CA ALA A 147 -19.46 2.48 -3.42
C ALA A 147 -20.59 2.23 -2.41
N LEU A 148 -21.66 3.03 -2.45
CA LEU A 148 -22.79 2.88 -1.52
C LEU A 148 -23.58 1.58 -1.76
N ASP A 149 -23.72 1.14 -3.02
CA ASP A 149 -24.30 -0.15 -3.38
C ASP A 149 -23.53 -1.32 -2.76
N LEU A 150 -22.19 -1.32 -2.88
CA LEU A 150 -21.34 -2.36 -2.32
C LEU A 150 -21.32 -2.36 -0.78
N VAL A 151 -21.40 -1.18 -0.16
CA VAL A 151 -21.53 -1.09 1.30
C VAL A 151 -22.88 -1.65 1.74
N LEU A 152 -23.98 -1.31 1.05
CA LEU A 152 -25.29 -1.89 1.35
C LEU A 152 -25.29 -3.41 1.17
N LEU A 153 -24.68 -3.91 0.10
CA LEU A 153 -24.54 -5.34 -0.15
C LEU A 153 -23.81 -6.04 1.01
N ASP A 154 -22.74 -5.44 1.53
CA ASP A 154 -22.00 -5.99 2.67
C ASP A 154 -22.77 -5.84 4.00
N VAL A 155 -23.64 -4.84 4.14
CA VAL A 155 -24.55 -4.74 5.28
C VAL A 155 -25.63 -5.84 5.24
N GLU A 156 -26.17 -6.12 4.06
CA GLU A 156 -27.19 -7.17 3.84
C GLU A 156 -26.60 -8.59 3.97
N ASP A 157 -25.40 -8.83 3.44
CA ASP A 157 -24.69 -10.12 3.47
C ASP A 157 -23.19 -9.91 3.77
N PRO A 158 -22.81 -9.75 5.06
CA PRO A 158 -21.45 -9.41 5.45
C PRO A 158 -20.39 -10.40 4.96
N PHE A 159 -19.43 -9.89 4.17
CA PHE A 159 -18.29 -10.67 3.72
C PHE A 159 -17.40 -11.06 4.91
N VAL A 160 -16.96 -12.32 4.96
CA VAL A 160 -16.08 -12.85 6.00
C VAL A 160 -14.69 -13.11 5.42
N PHE A 161 -13.72 -12.31 5.86
CA PHE A 161 -12.33 -12.44 5.45
C PHE A 161 -11.69 -13.73 5.99
N GLN A 162 -11.01 -14.45 5.11
CA GLN A 162 -10.18 -15.60 5.47
C GLN A 162 -8.80 -15.14 5.98
N PRO A 163 -8.07 -15.97 6.73
CA PRO A 163 -6.74 -15.60 7.24
C PRO A 163 -5.78 -15.12 6.14
N TYR A 164 -5.86 -15.74 4.96
CA TYR A 164 -5.35 -15.22 3.71
C TYR A 164 -6.51 -14.96 2.76
N HIS A 165 -6.67 -13.71 2.35
CA HIS A 165 -7.68 -13.26 1.42
C HIS A 165 -7.03 -12.94 0.07
N LYS A 166 -7.60 -13.46 -1.02
CA LYS A 166 -7.20 -13.12 -2.39
C LYS A 166 -8.14 -12.05 -2.91
N ALA A 167 -7.59 -11.05 -3.61
CA ALA A 167 -8.39 -9.99 -4.22
C ALA A 167 -9.53 -10.59 -5.07
N LEU A 168 -10.76 -10.14 -4.85
CA LEU A 168 -11.91 -10.54 -5.66
C LEU A 168 -11.92 -9.73 -6.96
N ARG A 169 -11.79 -10.44 -8.08
CA ARG A 169 -11.76 -9.86 -9.43
C ARG A 169 -13.02 -10.17 -10.24
N GLU A 170 -13.77 -11.19 -9.85
CA GLU A 170 -14.96 -11.69 -10.53
C GLU A 170 -16.00 -12.18 -9.48
N PRO A 171 -17.31 -12.13 -9.80
CA PRO A 171 -17.89 -11.55 -11.00
C PRO A 171 -17.94 -10.01 -10.93
N PHE A 172 -17.44 -9.39 -9.85
CA PHE A 172 -17.24 -7.95 -9.78
C PHE A 172 -15.77 -7.68 -9.43
N ASP A 173 -15.13 -6.77 -10.16
CA ASP A 173 -13.72 -6.44 -9.95
C ASP A 173 -13.56 -5.40 -8.82
N TYR A 174 -13.49 -5.88 -7.57
CA TYR A 174 -13.29 -5.03 -6.39
C TYR A 174 -11.93 -4.32 -6.38
N TYR A 175 -10.90 -4.92 -7.03
CA TYR A 175 -9.61 -4.25 -7.19
C TYR A 175 -9.76 -3.02 -8.07
N MET A 176 -10.36 -3.16 -9.26
CA MET A 176 -10.55 -2.05 -10.18
C MET A 176 -11.53 -1.01 -9.64
N PHE A 177 -12.56 -1.42 -8.90
CA PHE A 177 -13.41 -0.50 -8.13
C PHE A 177 -12.57 0.38 -7.20
N GLY A 178 -11.73 -0.23 -6.34
CA GLY A 178 -10.88 0.51 -5.42
C GLY A 178 -9.87 1.42 -6.11
N GLN A 179 -9.26 0.96 -7.22
CA GLN A 179 -8.37 1.79 -8.04
C GLN A 179 -9.12 3.01 -8.61
N ASN A 180 -10.30 2.81 -9.19
CA ASN A 180 -11.08 3.87 -9.83
C ASN A 180 -11.65 4.87 -8.82
N TYR A 181 -11.96 4.41 -7.61
CA TYR A 181 -12.43 5.26 -6.53
C TYR A 181 -11.35 6.22 -6.03
N ILE A 182 -10.12 5.72 -5.81
CA ILE A 182 -9.02 6.51 -5.24
C ILE A 182 -8.29 7.36 -6.30
N ARG A 183 -8.27 6.93 -7.56
CA ARG A 183 -7.59 7.65 -8.66
C ARG A 183 -7.88 9.16 -8.75
N PRO A 184 -9.14 9.65 -8.67
CA PRO A 184 -9.42 11.08 -8.77
C PRO A 184 -9.02 11.89 -7.52
N LEU A 185 -8.54 11.23 -6.47
CA LEU A 185 -8.05 11.88 -5.24
C LEU A 185 -6.52 12.12 -5.29
N ILE A 186 -5.81 11.48 -6.22
CA ILE A 186 -4.36 11.62 -6.35
C ILE A 186 -4.04 12.70 -7.37
N ASP A 187 -3.32 13.73 -6.94
CA ASP A 187 -2.66 14.67 -7.84
C ASP A 187 -1.39 14.05 -8.42
N PHE A 188 -1.53 13.32 -9.53
CA PHE A 188 -0.39 12.65 -10.16
C PHE A 188 0.71 13.63 -10.60
N ARG A 189 0.38 14.89 -10.90
CA ARG A 189 1.36 15.91 -11.30
C ARG A 189 2.26 16.34 -10.15
N ASN A 190 1.75 16.23 -8.93
CA ASN A 190 2.49 16.50 -7.69
C ASN A 190 2.76 15.21 -6.92
N SER A 191 2.82 14.07 -7.62
CA SER A 191 3.15 12.77 -7.03
C SER A 191 4.46 12.22 -7.58
N TYR A 192 5.20 11.50 -6.73
CA TYR A 192 6.56 11.06 -7.03
C TYR A 192 6.82 9.62 -6.59
N VAL A 193 7.65 8.92 -7.38
CA VAL A 193 8.18 7.60 -7.06
C VAL A 193 9.70 7.69 -6.92
N GLY A 194 10.20 7.40 -5.71
CA GLY A 194 11.61 7.31 -5.37
C GLY A 194 12.20 5.95 -5.72
N ASN A 195 13.38 5.97 -6.36
CA ASN A 195 14.17 4.80 -6.74
C ASN A 195 13.38 3.76 -7.55
N LEU A 196 12.67 4.22 -8.59
CA LEU A 196 11.84 3.37 -9.45
C LEU A 196 12.57 2.09 -9.93
N PHE A 197 13.89 2.18 -10.17
CA PHE A 197 14.71 1.05 -10.62
C PHE A 197 14.72 -0.13 -9.65
N LEU A 198 14.59 0.11 -8.33
CA LEU A 198 14.56 -0.95 -7.33
C LEU A 198 13.26 -1.75 -7.37
N PHE A 199 12.14 -1.17 -7.84
CA PHE A 199 10.93 -1.94 -8.07
C PHE A 199 11.09 -2.95 -9.21
N TYR A 200 11.86 -2.62 -10.26
CA TYR A 200 12.23 -3.60 -11.28
C TYR A 200 13.14 -4.70 -10.71
N GLU A 201 14.11 -4.34 -9.86
CA GLU A 201 14.94 -5.35 -9.17
C GLU A 201 14.11 -6.29 -8.30
N ILE A 202 13.14 -5.75 -7.56
CA ILE A 202 12.18 -6.54 -6.77
C ILE A 202 11.42 -7.52 -7.66
N GLU A 203 10.92 -7.09 -8.82
CA GLU A 203 10.26 -7.99 -9.77
C GLU A 203 11.19 -9.09 -10.28
N GLU A 204 12.46 -8.79 -10.57
CA GLU A 204 13.44 -9.80 -10.97
C GLU A 204 13.68 -10.84 -9.87
N LYS A 205 13.77 -10.41 -8.60
CA LYS A 205 13.88 -11.35 -7.46
C LYS A 205 12.64 -12.23 -7.33
N LEU A 206 11.44 -11.66 -7.51
CA LEU A 206 10.19 -12.44 -7.51
C LEU A 206 10.16 -13.48 -8.64
N LYS A 207 10.64 -13.12 -9.84
CA LYS A 207 10.77 -14.06 -10.98
C LYS A 207 11.77 -15.18 -10.71
N GLN A 208 12.81 -14.92 -9.93
CA GLN A 208 13.78 -15.94 -9.47
C GLN A 208 13.22 -16.89 -8.41
N GLY A 209 11.96 -16.71 -7.99
CA GLY A 209 11.35 -17.52 -6.94
C GLY A 209 11.51 -16.93 -5.55
N HIS A 210 12.21 -15.81 -5.37
CA HIS A 210 12.47 -15.26 -4.04
C HIS A 210 11.23 -14.63 -3.41
N ASN A 211 11.22 -14.51 -2.09
CA ASN A 211 10.22 -13.72 -1.37
C ASN A 211 10.74 -12.30 -1.12
N VAL A 212 9.85 -11.32 -1.14
CA VAL A 212 10.16 -9.93 -0.84
C VAL A 212 9.17 -9.40 0.19
N VAL A 213 9.68 -8.73 1.22
CA VAL A 213 8.88 -8.03 2.23
C VAL A 213 9.23 -6.55 2.22
N LEU A 214 8.22 -5.72 2.00
CA LEU A 214 8.29 -4.28 2.09
C LEU A 214 7.97 -3.87 3.53
N ILE A 215 8.97 -3.31 4.22
CA ILE A 215 8.86 -2.79 5.58
C ILE A 215 8.54 -1.31 5.49
N SER A 216 7.32 -0.92 5.84
CA SER A 216 6.78 0.39 5.49
C SER A 216 6.29 1.19 6.71
N ASN A 217 6.21 2.52 6.56
CA ASN A 217 5.21 3.29 7.32
C ASN A 217 3.80 3.09 6.73
N HIS A 218 2.78 3.64 7.39
CA HIS A 218 1.37 3.50 7.00
C HIS A 218 0.66 4.80 7.31
N GLN A 219 -0.12 5.37 6.39
CA GLN A 219 -0.71 6.70 6.56
C GLN A 219 -2.22 6.70 6.48
N THR A 220 -2.80 5.96 5.54
CA THR A 220 -4.24 5.96 5.27
C THR A 220 -4.76 4.54 5.06
N GLU A 221 -6.07 4.34 5.14
CA GLU A 221 -6.66 3.06 4.75
C GLU A 221 -6.58 2.82 3.24
N ALA A 222 -6.35 3.88 2.46
CA ALA A 222 -6.18 3.86 1.02
C ALA A 222 -4.75 3.55 0.55
N ASP A 223 -3.79 3.31 1.46
CA ASP A 223 -2.39 3.01 1.14
C ASP A 223 -2.23 1.93 0.06
N PRO A 224 -2.97 0.79 0.11
CA PRO A 224 -2.90 -0.21 -0.96
C PRO A 224 -3.23 0.34 -2.34
N ALA A 225 -4.24 1.20 -2.44
CA ALA A 225 -4.65 1.81 -3.69
C ALA A 225 -3.62 2.85 -4.17
N VAL A 226 -3.08 3.67 -3.26
CA VAL A 226 -2.04 4.66 -3.58
C VAL A 226 -0.79 3.96 -4.13
N ILE A 227 -0.30 2.92 -3.45
CA ILE A 227 0.86 2.13 -3.91
C ILE A 227 0.59 1.56 -5.30
N ALA A 228 -0.56 0.90 -5.49
CA ALA A 228 -0.93 0.32 -6.77
C ALA A 228 -1.07 1.38 -7.89
N LEU A 229 -1.70 2.52 -7.59
CA LEU A 229 -1.90 3.61 -8.55
C LEU A 229 -0.59 4.29 -8.95
N LEU A 230 0.39 4.42 -8.06
CA LEU A 230 1.70 4.99 -8.41
C LEU A 230 2.55 4.04 -9.27
N LEU A 231 2.31 2.72 -9.17
CA LEU A 231 3.09 1.68 -9.84
C LEU A 231 2.39 1.01 -11.04
N GLU A 232 1.08 1.15 -11.26
CA GLU A 232 0.34 0.35 -12.27
C GLU A 232 0.85 0.51 -13.73
N LYS A 233 1.59 1.59 -14.05
CA LYS A 233 2.13 1.81 -15.40
C LYS A 233 3.50 1.16 -15.60
N THR A 234 4.30 1.07 -14.54
CA THR A 234 5.69 0.62 -14.59
C THR A 234 5.86 -0.79 -14.03
N ASN A 235 5.12 -1.10 -12.96
CA ASN A 235 5.20 -2.34 -12.18
C ASN A 235 3.79 -2.91 -11.90
N PRO A 236 3.00 -3.25 -12.94
CA PRO A 236 1.65 -3.77 -12.76
C PRO A 236 1.63 -5.09 -11.98
N HIS A 237 2.70 -5.89 -12.07
CA HIS A 237 2.81 -7.11 -11.28
C HIS A 237 2.81 -6.80 -9.77
N ILE A 238 3.58 -5.81 -9.33
CA ILE A 238 3.57 -5.34 -7.94
C ILE A 238 2.19 -4.78 -7.58
N ALA A 239 1.63 -3.91 -8.42
CA ALA A 239 0.36 -3.24 -8.16
C ALA A 239 -0.80 -4.22 -7.89
N GLU A 240 -0.84 -5.35 -8.60
CA GLU A 240 -1.93 -6.33 -8.49
C GLU A 240 -1.66 -7.49 -7.52
N ASN A 241 -0.39 -7.82 -7.25
CA ASN A 241 -0.02 -9.04 -6.50
C ASN A 241 0.55 -8.78 -5.10
N LEU A 242 0.74 -7.52 -4.70
CA LEU A 242 1.17 -7.18 -3.35
C LEU A 242 0.18 -7.70 -2.31
N ILE A 243 0.69 -8.41 -1.30
CA ILE A 243 -0.08 -8.95 -0.17
C ILE A 243 0.08 -8.03 1.03
N TYR A 244 -0.99 -7.44 1.52
CA TYR A 244 -0.96 -6.49 2.63
C TYR A 244 -1.26 -7.19 3.96
N VAL A 245 -0.38 -7.05 4.95
CA VAL A 245 -0.71 -7.43 6.33
C VAL A 245 -1.65 -6.36 6.90
N ALA A 246 -2.94 -6.69 7.02
CA ALA A 246 -4.00 -5.72 7.31
C ALA A 246 -4.67 -5.98 8.65
N GLY A 247 -5.00 -4.89 9.35
CA GLY A 247 -5.65 -4.85 10.65
C GLY A 247 -7.15 -5.20 10.62
N ASP A 248 -7.76 -5.33 11.80
CA ASP A 248 -9.15 -5.73 11.97
C ASP A 248 -10.18 -4.67 11.54
N ARG A 249 -9.84 -3.38 11.60
CA ARG A 249 -10.79 -2.30 11.25
C ARG A 249 -11.21 -2.32 9.79
N VAL A 250 -10.25 -2.39 8.87
CA VAL A 250 -10.51 -2.33 7.42
C VAL A 250 -11.25 -3.57 6.88
N ILE A 251 -11.31 -4.64 7.67
CA ILE A 251 -12.03 -5.89 7.36
C ILE A 251 -13.34 -6.04 8.13
N THR A 252 -13.67 -5.11 9.04
CA THR A 252 -14.91 -5.12 9.83
C THR A 252 -15.81 -3.92 9.55
N ASP A 253 -15.25 -2.76 9.23
CA ASP A 253 -16.01 -1.55 8.90
C ASP A 253 -16.70 -1.68 7.52
N PRO A 254 -18.04 -1.66 7.44
CA PRO A 254 -18.77 -1.80 6.19
C PRO A 254 -18.35 -0.78 5.11
N LEU A 255 -17.94 0.43 5.50
CA LEU A 255 -17.52 1.47 4.55
C LEU A 255 -16.15 1.18 3.92
N CYS A 256 -15.35 0.31 4.55
CA CYS A 256 -13.99 -0.02 4.13
C CYS A 256 -13.90 -1.41 3.49
N LYS A 257 -14.81 -2.32 3.87
CA LYS A 257 -14.80 -3.72 3.41
C LYS A 257 -14.82 -3.87 1.88
N PRO A 258 -15.62 -3.14 1.09
CA PRO A 258 -15.57 -3.22 -0.36
C PRO A 258 -14.17 -2.95 -0.95
N PHE A 259 -13.43 -1.99 -0.39
CA PHE A 259 -12.06 -1.70 -0.83
C PHE A 259 -11.10 -2.83 -0.45
N SER A 260 -11.26 -3.39 0.74
CA SER A 260 -10.45 -4.48 1.28
C SER A 260 -10.69 -5.80 0.54
N MET A 261 -11.92 -6.06 0.08
CA MET A 261 -12.28 -7.21 -0.75
C MET A 261 -11.48 -7.25 -2.06
N GLY A 262 -11.07 -6.08 -2.58
CA GLY A 262 -10.26 -5.93 -3.79
C GLY A 262 -8.76 -6.07 -3.61
N ARG A 263 -8.25 -6.47 -2.43
CA ARG A 263 -6.82 -6.58 -2.14
C ARG A 263 -6.43 -7.99 -1.71
N ASN A 264 -5.16 -8.35 -1.91
CA ASN A 264 -4.62 -9.57 -1.30
C ASN A 264 -4.22 -9.25 0.14
N LEU A 265 -4.76 -9.95 1.13
CA LEU A 265 -4.56 -9.62 2.53
C LEU A 265 -4.07 -10.82 3.35
N ILE A 266 -3.19 -10.57 4.30
CA ILE A 266 -3.03 -11.41 5.49
C ILE A 266 -3.75 -10.69 6.63
N CYS A 267 -4.88 -11.25 7.06
CA CYS A 267 -5.77 -10.61 8.01
C CYS A 267 -5.29 -10.86 9.45
N VAL A 268 -4.89 -9.80 10.15
CA VAL A 268 -4.41 -9.87 11.53
C VAL A 268 -5.10 -8.84 12.42
N TYR A 269 -5.32 -9.19 13.67
CA TYR A 269 -5.70 -8.24 14.71
C TYR A 269 -4.46 -7.47 15.17
N SER A 270 -4.52 -6.14 15.13
CA SER A 270 -3.41 -5.30 15.60
C SER A 270 -3.18 -5.49 17.09
N LYS A 271 -1.92 -5.45 17.52
CA LYS A 271 -1.57 -5.43 18.94
C LYS A 271 -2.23 -4.26 19.67
N LYS A 272 -2.40 -3.12 18.97
CA LYS A 272 -3.02 -1.90 19.52
C LYS A 272 -4.47 -2.09 19.97
N HIS A 273 -5.21 -2.97 19.30
CA HIS A 273 -6.65 -3.22 19.52
C HIS A 273 -6.94 -4.62 20.08
N MET A 274 -5.89 -5.32 20.52
CA MET A 274 -6.01 -6.70 21.01
C MET A 274 -6.86 -6.80 22.29
N TYR A 275 -6.82 -5.75 23.12
CA TYR A 275 -7.45 -5.71 24.44
C TYR A 275 -8.58 -4.67 24.55
N ASP A 276 -9.03 -4.09 23.43
CA ASP A 276 -10.16 -3.15 23.43
C ASP A 276 -11.42 -3.80 23.99
N VAL A 277 -11.60 -5.10 23.71
CA VAL A 277 -12.60 -5.98 24.32
C VAL A 277 -11.85 -7.20 24.89
N PRO A 278 -11.49 -7.21 26.18
CA PRO A 278 -10.64 -8.24 26.79
C PRO A 278 -11.12 -9.67 26.56
N GLU A 279 -12.44 -9.89 26.52
CA GLU A 279 -13.09 -11.19 26.32
C GLU A 279 -12.80 -11.78 24.93
N LEU A 280 -12.49 -10.93 23.94
CA LEU A 280 -12.17 -11.35 22.58
C LEU A 280 -10.68 -11.58 22.35
N ALA A 281 -9.81 -11.22 23.30
CA ALA A 281 -8.35 -11.27 23.12
C ALA A 281 -7.84 -12.67 22.73
N ASP A 282 -8.34 -13.73 23.38
CA ASP A 282 -7.93 -15.10 23.06
C ASP A 282 -8.38 -15.54 21.67
N THR A 283 -9.58 -15.14 21.26
CA THR A 283 -10.09 -15.40 19.90
C THR A 283 -9.24 -14.66 18.86
N LYS A 284 -8.93 -13.37 19.09
CA LYS A 284 -8.07 -12.56 18.24
C LYS A 284 -6.66 -13.16 18.11
N ARG A 285 -6.06 -13.61 19.21
CA ARG A 285 -4.75 -14.31 19.20
C ARG A 285 -4.79 -15.61 18.39
N LYS A 286 -5.83 -16.44 18.57
CA LYS A 286 -6.01 -17.68 17.79
C LYS A 286 -6.15 -17.40 16.30
N ALA A 287 -6.88 -16.35 15.92
CA ALA A 287 -6.98 -15.91 14.53
C ALA A 287 -5.61 -15.49 13.97
N ASN A 288 -4.85 -14.66 14.69
CA ASN A 288 -3.50 -14.25 14.27
C ASN A 288 -2.56 -15.45 14.07
N ILE A 289 -2.62 -16.46 14.95
CA ILE A 289 -1.83 -17.69 14.80
C ILE A 289 -2.18 -18.41 13.48
N ARG A 290 -3.46 -18.43 13.07
CA ARG A 290 -3.87 -19.03 11.80
C ARG A 290 -3.33 -18.21 10.62
N SER A 291 -3.45 -16.89 10.65
CA SER A 291 -2.96 -16.02 9.58
C SER A 291 -1.45 -16.09 9.40
N LEU A 292 -0.69 -16.15 10.51
CA LEU A 292 0.77 -16.33 10.46
C LEU A 292 1.16 -17.71 9.92
N LYS A 293 0.38 -18.76 10.18
CA LYS A 293 0.58 -20.08 9.58
C LYS A 293 0.35 -20.05 8.07
N GLU A 294 -0.72 -19.42 7.61
CA GLU A 294 -0.99 -19.24 6.17
C GLU A 294 0.14 -18.44 5.49
N MET A 295 0.59 -17.34 6.12
CA MET A 295 1.71 -16.56 5.60
C MET A 295 2.99 -17.39 5.50
N ALA A 296 3.32 -18.20 6.52
CA ALA A 296 4.46 -19.10 6.47
C ALA A 296 4.33 -20.14 5.33
N MET A 297 3.13 -20.69 5.11
CA MET A 297 2.87 -21.61 4.01
C MET A 297 3.01 -20.93 2.64
N LEU A 298 2.54 -19.69 2.51
CA LEU A 298 2.71 -18.91 1.28
C LEU A 298 4.19 -18.65 0.99
N LEU A 299 4.97 -18.21 1.99
CA LEU A 299 6.40 -17.93 1.82
C LEU A 299 7.18 -19.18 1.42
N ARG A 300 6.81 -20.37 1.88
CA ARG A 300 7.43 -21.65 1.44
C ARG A 300 7.27 -21.93 -0.06
N THR A 301 6.26 -21.35 -0.71
CA THR A 301 6.06 -21.52 -2.16
C THR A 301 6.94 -20.60 -3.01
N GLY A 302 7.61 -19.61 -2.40
CA GLY A 302 8.38 -18.60 -3.11
C GLY A 302 7.53 -17.59 -3.89
N SER A 303 8.19 -16.62 -4.52
CA SER A 303 7.57 -15.56 -5.32
C SER A 303 6.42 -14.84 -4.60
N LYS A 304 6.58 -14.55 -3.31
CA LYS A 304 5.61 -13.76 -2.55
C LYS A 304 6.14 -12.36 -2.30
N LEU A 305 5.28 -11.38 -2.52
CA LEU A 305 5.53 -9.98 -2.22
C LEU A 305 4.56 -9.54 -1.12
N VAL A 306 5.11 -9.17 0.03
CA VAL A 306 4.33 -8.81 1.23
C VAL A 306 4.64 -7.38 1.64
N TRP A 307 3.61 -6.60 1.98
CA TRP A 307 3.74 -5.31 2.62
C TRP A 307 3.31 -5.42 4.08
N ILE A 308 4.07 -4.81 4.98
CA ILE A 308 3.74 -4.72 6.40
C ILE A 308 4.18 -3.37 6.95
N ALA A 309 3.34 -2.80 7.83
CA ALA A 309 3.68 -1.65 8.64
C ALA A 309 3.93 -2.08 10.10
N PRO A 310 5.20 -2.21 10.54
CA PRO A 310 5.50 -2.71 11.88
C PRO A 310 5.05 -1.79 13.01
N SER A 311 4.74 -0.52 12.73
CA SER A 311 4.12 0.39 13.70
C SER A 311 2.72 -0.08 14.15
N GLY A 312 2.08 -0.97 13.39
CA GLY A 312 0.77 -1.56 13.69
C GLY A 312 -0.42 -0.61 13.57
N GLY A 313 -0.23 0.59 13.03
CA GLY A 313 -1.29 1.55 12.74
C GLY A 313 -0.78 2.76 11.95
N ARG A 314 -1.71 3.59 11.48
CA ARG A 314 -1.41 4.80 10.70
C ARG A 314 -0.54 5.79 11.48
N ASP A 315 0.27 6.56 10.77
CA ASP A 315 1.05 7.69 11.27
C ASP A 315 0.10 8.74 11.89
N ARG A 316 0.61 9.61 12.75
CA ARG A 316 -0.15 10.69 13.38
C ARG A 316 0.68 11.97 13.40
N PRO A 317 0.05 13.14 13.31
CA PRO A 317 0.77 14.40 13.48
C PRO A 317 1.29 14.50 14.90
N ASN A 318 2.44 15.14 15.06
CA ASN A 318 2.92 15.54 16.36
C ASN A 318 1.89 16.48 17.02
N PRO A 319 1.46 16.24 18.28
CA PRO A 319 0.39 17.03 18.89
C PRO A 319 0.76 18.49 19.18
N VAL A 320 2.04 18.85 19.08
CA VAL A 320 2.55 20.21 19.31
C VAL A 320 2.94 20.88 18.00
N THR A 321 3.68 20.19 17.13
CA THR A 321 4.19 20.79 15.87
C THR A 321 3.26 20.56 14.68
N GLU A 322 2.25 19.69 14.82
CA GLU A 322 1.34 19.23 13.77
C GLU A 322 2.04 18.52 12.60
N GLU A 323 3.35 18.29 12.70
CA GLU A 323 4.12 17.64 11.65
C GLU A 323 3.92 16.12 11.63
N TRP A 324 3.80 15.57 10.42
CA TRP A 324 3.68 14.15 10.18
C TRP A 324 5.04 13.50 9.92
N TYR A 325 5.27 12.36 10.56
CA TYR A 325 6.42 11.48 10.33
C TYR A 325 6.01 10.01 10.51
N PRO A 326 6.77 9.07 9.92
CA PRO A 326 6.60 7.65 10.19
C PRO A 326 6.49 7.33 11.68
N ALA A 327 5.50 6.53 12.06
CA ALA A 327 5.38 6.06 13.44
C ALA A 327 6.48 5.02 13.78
N PRO A 328 6.96 4.97 15.03
CA PRO A 328 7.99 4.00 15.44
C PRO A 328 7.60 2.55 15.16
N PHE A 329 8.57 1.76 14.70
CA PHE A 329 8.38 0.34 14.40
C PHE A 329 8.46 -0.54 15.66
N ASP A 330 7.59 -1.55 15.74
CA ASP A 330 7.67 -2.62 16.73
C ASP A 330 8.75 -3.63 16.32
N SER A 331 9.88 -3.66 17.03
CA SER A 331 11.03 -4.52 16.71
C SER A 331 10.67 -6.01 16.71
N SER A 332 9.74 -6.41 17.57
CA SER A 332 9.20 -7.78 17.57
C SER A 332 8.50 -8.13 16.25
N SER A 333 7.75 -7.20 15.65
CA SER A 333 7.07 -7.43 14.36
C SER A 333 8.06 -7.52 13.20
N VAL A 334 9.10 -6.68 13.20
CA VAL A 334 10.19 -6.75 12.22
C VAL A 334 10.95 -8.08 12.34
N ASP A 335 11.33 -8.47 13.55
CA ASP A 335 12.05 -9.72 13.80
C ASP A 335 11.21 -10.96 13.45
N ASN A 336 9.90 -10.93 13.73
CA ASN A 336 9.00 -12.01 13.34
C ASN A 336 8.95 -12.19 11.82
N MET A 337 8.86 -11.10 11.05
CA MET A 337 8.89 -11.18 9.59
C MET A 337 10.22 -11.71 9.07
N ARG A 338 11.34 -11.22 9.61
CA ARG A 338 12.68 -11.73 9.28
C ARG A 338 12.78 -13.24 9.49
N ARG A 339 12.35 -13.73 10.66
CA ARG A 339 12.36 -15.17 11.00
C ARG A 339 11.47 -16.00 10.06
N LEU A 340 10.30 -15.47 9.68
CA LEU A 340 9.40 -16.16 8.76
C LEU A 340 10.00 -16.32 7.36
N ILE A 341 10.69 -15.28 6.88
CA ILE A 341 11.41 -15.34 5.60
C ILE A 341 12.58 -16.34 5.69
N GLU A 342 13.42 -16.24 6.72
CA GLU A 342 14.59 -17.13 6.90
C GLU A 342 14.19 -18.60 7.04
N SER A 343 13.06 -18.88 7.69
CA SER A 343 12.53 -20.24 7.87
C SER A 343 11.66 -20.73 6.71
N SER A 344 11.46 -19.92 5.67
CA SER A 344 10.61 -20.29 4.51
C SER A 344 11.27 -21.34 3.60
N GLY A 345 12.59 -21.52 3.68
CA GLY A 345 13.36 -22.40 2.79
C GLY A 345 13.57 -21.82 1.38
N THR A 346 13.09 -20.60 1.13
CA THR A 346 13.29 -19.85 -0.11
C THR A 346 14.07 -18.57 0.20
N PRO A 347 14.99 -18.11 -0.67
CA PRO A 347 15.67 -16.83 -0.46
C PRO A 347 14.64 -15.70 -0.28
N GLY A 348 14.90 -14.78 0.62
CA GLY A 348 14.03 -13.63 0.75
C GLY A 348 14.70 -12.37 1.27
N HIS A 349 14.02 -11.26 1.01
CA HIS A 349 14.58 -9.92 1.05
C HIS A 349 13.64 -8.98 1.80
N MET A 350 14.21 -8.02 2.54
CA MET A 350 13.46 -7.01 3.27
C MET A 350 13.89 -5.62 2.80
N TYR A 351 12.96 -4.88 2.20
CA TYR A 351 13.21 -3.54 1.67
C TYR A 351 12.49 -2.49 2.52
N PRO A 352 13.16 -1.42 2.98
CA PRO A 352 12.50 -0.27 3.59
C PRO A 352 11.73 0.53 2.53
N LEU A 353 10.43 0.73 2.77
CA LEU A 353 9.51 1.47 1.91
C LEU A 353 8.96 2.69 2.65
N ALA A 354 8.96 3.85 2.02
CA ALA A 354 8.30 5.05 2.53
C ALA A 354 7.08 5.40 1.69
N LEU A 355 6.01 5.83 2.37
CA LEU A 355 4.76 6.27 1.78
C LEU A 355 4.37 7.64 2.37
N LEU A 356 3.98 8.56 1.49
CA LEU A 356 3.44 9.87 1.85
C LEU A 356 2.09 10.06 1.14
N CYS A 357 1.00 9.96 1.88
CA CYS A 357 -0.37 10.16 1.37
C CYS A 357 -1.39 10.51 2.45
N HIS A 358 -0.98 10.91 3.66
CA HIS A 358 -1.92 11.22 4.75
C HIS A 358 -2.95 12.28 4.35
N ASP A 359 -2.61 13.24 3.49
CA ASP A 359 -3.53 14.30 3.06
C ASP A 359 -4.77 13.78 2.31
N ILE A 360 -4.66 12.64 1.62
CA ILE A 360 -5.79 12.08 0.85
C ILE A 360 -6.91 11.59 1.76
N MET A 361 -6.56 10.92 2.86
CA MET A 361 -7.52 10.32 3.79
C MET A 361 -6.89 10.18 5.18
N PRO A 362 -6.67 11.31 5.88
CA PRO A 362 -5.90 11.32 7.11
C PRO A 362 -6.65 10.56 8.20
N PRO A 363 -5.94 9.88 9.10
CA PRO A 363 -6.56 9.35 10.30
C PRO A 363 -7.02 10.49 11.23
N PRO A 364 -7.98 10.21 12.13
CA PRO A 364 -8.27 11.10 13.25
C PRO A 364 -7.01 11.37 14.07
N SER A 365 -6.93 12.56 14.69
CA SER A 365 -5.76 12.99 15.47
C SER A 365 -5.43 12.05 16.64
N GLN A 366 -6.45 11.38 17.19
CA GLN A 366 -6.30 10.35 18.22
C GLN A 366 -6.67 8.96 17.69
N VAL A 367 -6.19 7.92 18.36
CA VAL A 367 -6.65 6.55 18.07
C VAL A 367 -8.02 6.38 18.69
N GLU A 368 -9.05 6.36 17.85
CA GLU A 368 -10.42 6.07 18.31
C GLU A 368 -10.53 4.60 18.70
N LYS A 369 -11.48 4.25 19.59
CA LYS A 369 -11.73 2.86 20.00
C LYS A 369 -12.83 2.19 19.17
N GLU A 370 -13.83 2.97 18.78
CA GLU A 370 -15.00 2.50 18.04
C GLU A 370 -14.71 2.42 16.53
N ILE A 371 -15.54 1.67 15.81
CA ILE A 371 -15.52 1.58 14.35
C ILE A 371 -16.41 2.71 13.81
N GLY A 372 -16.03 3.30 12.68
CA GLY A 372 -16.73 4.44 12.10
C GLY A 372 -16.07 5.79 12.35
N GLU A 373 -14.74 5.82 12.27
CA GLU A 373 -13.96 7.06 12.36
C GLU A 373 -14.43 8.10 11.31
N GLN A 374 -14.31 9.38 11.64
CA GLN A 374 -14.62 10.47 10.72
C GLN A 374 -13.75 10.38 9.46
N ARG A 375 -14.36 10.42 8.28
CA ARG A 375 -13.65 10.23 7.00
C ARG A 375 -13.42 11.54 6.26
N ILE A 376 -12.36 12.24 6.62
CA ILE A 376 -11.90 13.41 5.83
C ILE A 376 -11.23 12.89 4.55
N ILE A 377 -11.55 13.52 3.41
CA ILE A 377 -10.99 13.18 2.11
C ILE A 377 -10.55 14.46 1.42
N ALA A 378 -9.38 14.45 0.80
CA ALA A 378 -8.89 15.56 -0.01
C ALA A 378 -8.22 15.09 -1.32
N PHE A 379 -8.07 16.02 -2.25
CA PHE A 379 -7.25 15.84 -3.45
C PHE A 379 -5.82 16.33 -3.15
N HIS A 380 -4.83 15.45 -3.27
CA HIS A 380 -3.44 15.82 -2.93
C HIS A 380 -2.40 14.97 -3.66
N GLY A 381 -1.17 15.49 -3.75
CA GLY A 381 0.00 14.75 -4.21
C GLY A 381 0.42 13.64 -3.23
N THR A 382 0.99 12.56 -3.77
CA THR A 382 1.41 11.38 -3.01
C THR A 382 2.82 10.92 -3.37
N GLY A 383 3.49 10.27 -2.43
CA GLY A 383 4.86 9.82 -2.57
C GLY A 383 5.00 8.34 -2.23
N LEU A 384 5.78 7.62 -3.02
CA LEU A 384 6.20 6.25 -2.74
C LEU A 384 7.70 6.14 -2.99
N SER A 385 8.46 5.58 -2.06
CA SER A 385 9.89 5.36 -2.26
C SER A 385 10.29 4.01 -1.68
N VAL A 386 11.24 3.34 -2.33
CA VAL A 386 11.93 2.17 -1.78
C VAL A 386 13.43 2.44 -1.74
N ALA A 387 14.16 1.91 -0.76
CA ALA A 387 15.62 1.98 -0.71
C ALA A 387 16.21 0.57 -0.63
N PRO A 388 17.52 0.38 -0.90
CA PRO A 388 18.13 -0.94 -0.88
C PRO A 388 17.93 -1.71 0.43
N GLU A 389 18.02 -3.04 0.35
CA GLU A 389 17.93 -3.90 1.53
C GLU A 389 19.01 -3.57 2.56
N ILE A 390 18.66 -3.68 3.84
CA ILE A 390 19.61 -3.51 4.94
C ILE A 390 20.07 -4.90 5.37
N ALA A 391 21.38 -5.11 5.43
CA ALA A 391 21.91 -6.39 5.89
C ALA A 391 21.58 -6.61 7.38
N ALA A 392 20.82 -7.66 7.68
CA ALA A 392 20.63 -8.10 9.06
C ALA A 392 21.93 -8.72 9.57
N ALA A 393 22.46 -8.22 10.69
CA ALA A 393 23.55 -8.91 11.37
C ALA A 393 23.04 -10.28 11.85
N GLY A 394 23.79 -11.36 11.60
CA GLY A 394 23.37 -12.74 11.89
C GLY A 394 23.23 -13.10 13.38
N GLU A 395 23.40 -12.13 14.28
CA GLU A 395 23.29 -12.30 15.74
C GLU A 395 21.85 -12.11 16.22
N LYS A 396 21.47 -12.88 17.26
CA LYS A 396 20.08 -12.97 17.76
C LYS A 396 19.84 -12.20 19.07
N SER A 397 20.77 -11.34 19.49
CA SER A 397 20.60 -10.54 20.71
C SER A 397 19.49 -9.49 20.52
N GLU A 398 18.86 -9.05 21.61
CA GLU A 398 17.84 -7.99 21.54
C GLU A 398 18.42 -6.69 20.99
N GLU A 399 19.65 -6.34 21.37
CA GLU A 399 20.35 -5.15 20.87
C GLU A 399 20.50 -5.16 19.34
N VAL A 400 20.75 -6.32 18.74
CA VAL A 400 20.89 -6.47 17.28
C VAL A 400 19.52 -6.35 16.58
N LYS A 401 18.45 -6.86 17.18
CA LYS A 401 17.09 -6.72 16.63
C LYS A 401 16.63 -5.27 16.63
N ASP A 402 16.88 -4.56 17.73
CA ASP A 402 16.52 -3.15 17.85
C ASP A 402 17.38 -2.31 16.91
N ALA A 403 18.69 -2.56 16.81
CA ALA A 403 19.55 -1.87 15.85
C ALA A 403 19.11 -2.09 14.38
N TYR A 404 18.74 -3.32 14.01
CA TYR A 404 18.23 -3.62 12.68
C TYR A 404 16.89 -2.91 12.40
N THR A 405 15.99 -2.91 13.38
CA THR A 405 14.70 -2.20 13.30
C THR A 405 14.91 -0.69 13.14
N GLN A 406 15.84 -0.11 13.90
CA GLN A 406 16.17 1.31 13.81
C GLN A 406 16.82 1.68 12.48
N ALA A 407 17.65 0.80 11.91
CA ALA A 407 18.22 1.01 10.58
C ALA A 407 17.13 1.06 9.50
N LEU A 408 16.17 0.13 9.52
CA LEU A 408 15.01 0.13 8.63
C LEU A 408 14.15 1.38 8.82
N TYR A 409 13.82 1.71 10.07
CA TYR A 409 13.03 2.89 10.40
C TYR A 409 13.72 4.19 9.96
N LYS A 410 15.04 4.31 10.16
CA LYS A 410 15.81 5.46 9.69
C LYS A 410 15.76 5.58 8.17
N SER A 411 15.94 4.47 7.44
CA SER A 411 15.85 4.48 5.97
C SER A 411 14.46 4.91 5.49
N VAL A 412 13.39 4.42 6.11
CA VAL A 412 12.01 4.84 5.80
C VAL A 412 11.82 6.34 6.08
N THR A 413 12.36 6.83 7.20
CA THR A 413 12.26 8.26 7.57
C THR A 413 13.05 9.17 6.63
N ASP A 414 14.26 8.77 6.24
CA ASP A 414 15.09 9.53 5.28
C ASP A 414 14.39 9.63 3.92
N GLN A 415 13.83 8.53 3.43
CA GLN A 415 13.03 8.50 2.21
C GLN A 415 11.77 9.36 2.31
N TYR A 416 11.04 9.25 3.43
CA TYR A 416 9.84 10.04 3.71
C TYR A 416 10.12 11.54 3.67
N ASN A 417 11.24 11.98 4.24
CA ASN A 417 11.62 13.40 4.23
C ASN A 417 11.89 13.91 2.82
N VAL A 418 12.49 13.10 1.94
CA VAL A 418 12.66 13.46 0.52
C VAL A 418 11.30 13.60 -0.17
N LEU A 419 10.38 12.67 0.05
CA LEU A 419 9.01 12.76 -0.47
C LEU A 419 8.28 14.00 0.06
N LYS A 420 8.42 14.32 1.35
CA LYS A 420 7.85 15.51 1.99
C LYS A 420 8.41 16.79 1.36
N SER A 421 9.72 16.87 1.13
CA SER A 421 10.35 18.01 0.44
C SER A 421 9.86 18.15 -1.01
N ALA A 422 9.65 17.05 -1.73
CA ALA A 422 9.15 17.07 -3.09
C ALA A 422 7.71 17.59 -3.18
N ILE A 423 6.85 17.13 -2.27
CA ILE A 423 5.39 17.34 -2.32
C ILE A 423 4.99 18.57 -1.52
N HIS A 424 5.20 18.55 -0.19
CA HIS A 424 4.83 19.67 0.68
C HIS A 424 5.83 20.84 0.61
N GLY A 425 7.08 20.54 0.31
CA GLY A 425 8.11 21.56 0.08
C GLY A 425 8.11 22.13 -1.35
N GLU A 426 7.25 21.62 -2.23
CA GLU A 426 7.11 22.04 -3.63
C GLU A 426 8.41 21.99 -4.47
N GLN A 427 9.40 21.19 -4.04
CA GLN A 427 10.67 21.05 -4.76
C GLN A 427 10.59 20.11 -5.96
N GLY A 428 9.54 19.28 -6.01
CA GLY A 428 9.36 18.26 -7.03
C GLY A 428 10.57 17.34 -7.19
N LEU A 429 11.04 17.15 -8.42
CA LEU A 429 12.18 16.27 -8.71
C LEU A 429 13.50 16.76 -8.11
N GLU A 430 13.64 18.07 -7.83
CA GLU A 430 14.85 18.67 -7.25
C GLU A 430 15.05 18.29 -5.78
N ALA A 431 14.04 17.71 -5.12
CA ALA A 431 14.21 17.12 -3.79
C ALA A 431 15.04 15.83 -3.80
N SER A 432 15.35 15.28 -4.99
CA SER A 432 16.16 14.07 -5.12
C SER A 432 17.51 14.21 -4.40
N THR A 433 17.96 13.09 -3.83
CA THR A 433 19.26 13.00 -3.14
C THR A 433 20.06 11.83 -3.73
N GLU A 434 21.31 11.67 -3.32
CA GLU A 434 22.13 10.52 -3.71
C GLU A 434 21.48 9.17 -3.34
N GLY A 435 20.71 9.12 -2.24
CA GLY A 435 20.02 7.91 -1.78
C GLY A 435 18.58 7.73 -2.31
N VAL A 436 17.98 8.78 -2.89
CA VAL A 436 16.59 8.77 -3.36
C VAL A 436 16.47 9.56 -4.66
N ALA A 437 16.41 8.84 -5.77
CA ALA A 437 16.17 9.41 -7.10
C ALA A 437 14.66 9.46 -7.39
N LEU A 438 14.05 10.65 -7.39
CA LEU A 438 12.63 10.82 -7.68
C LEU A 438 12.33 10.76 -9.17
N SER A 439 11.14 10.28 -9.49
CA SER A 439 10.61 10.23 -10.85
C SER A 439 9.08 10.37 -10.81
N GLN A 440 8.47 10.69 -11.94
CA GLN A 440 7.02 10.66 -12.10
C GLN A 440 6.67 9.56 -13.11
N THR A 441 5.77 8.66 -12.73
CA THR A 441 5.33 7.55 -13.59
C THR A 441 4.14 7.94 -14.48
N ARG A 442 3.63 9.16 -14.32
CA ARG A 442 2.57 9.78 -15.12
C ARG A 442 2.82 11.28 -15.27
N ASN A 443 2.50 11.79 -16.45
CA ASN A 443 2.45 13.23 -16.74
C ASN A 443 0.99 13.71 -16.72
#